data_AF-A0A2N8TJE4-F1
#
_entry.id   AF-A0A2N8TJE4-F1
#
_cell.length_a   1.000
_cell.length_b   1.000
_cell.length_c   1.000
_cell.angle_alpha   90.00
_cell.angle_beta   90.00
_cell.angle_gamma   90.00
#
_symmetry.space_group_name_H-M   'P 1'
#
loop_
_entity.id
_entity.type
_entity.pdbx_description
1 polymer ?
#
loop_
_entity_poly.entity_id
_entity_poly.type
_entity_poly.pdbx_seq_one_letter_code
_entity_poly.pdbx_strand_id
1 'polypeptide(L)'
;MVYLLVGLTGSGKTTYAKKRLEPAGAVRLSVDERVHDRHGRYGVDYPERRYFELEAPVVAEVREELVTLIAAGRDAVLDHGLWLRSDREEWKKLVVEAGGTPRLLYFPVPREELLRRLSERNEREDANALTVTESALDDFYARFEPPHDEGEEIIEPGSF
;
A
#
# COMPACT_ATOMS: atom_id res chain seq x y z
N MET A 1 6.23 -13.02 10.41
CA MET A 1 4.92 -12.81 9.75
C MET A 1 5.04 -11.63 8.80
N VAL A 2 4.41 -11.68 7.62
CA VAL A 2 4.39 -10.53 6.70
C VAL A 2 2.95 -10.13 6.38
N TYR A 3 2.58 -8.91 6.72
CA TYR A 3 1.28 -8.33 6.44
C TYR A 3 1.31 -7.61 5.09
N LEU A 4 0.57 -8.12 4.11
CA LEU A 4 0.43 -7.56 2.78
C LEU A 4 -0.84 -6.69 2.75
N LEU A 5 -0.69 -5.36 2.71
CA LEU A 5 -1.84 -4.46 2.77
C LEU A 5 -2.41 -4.22 1.36
N VAL A 6 -3.69 -4.50 1.18
CA VAL A 6 -4.40 -4.35 -0.09
C VAL A 6 -5.50 -3.31 0.01
N GLY A 7 -5.55 -2.41 -0.96
CA GLY A 7 -6.65 -1.47 -1.11
C GLY A 7 -6.22 -0.16 -1.74
N LEU A 8 -7.22 0.61 -2.17
CA LEU A 8 -7.02 1.90 -2.82
C LEU A 8 -6.42 2.95 -1.89
N THR A 9 -5.89 4.04 -2.47
CA THR A 9 -5.49 5.20 -1.67
C THR A 9 -6.68 5.74 -0.85
N GLY A 10 -6.43 6.20 0.37
CA GLY A 10 -7.51 6.62 1.30
C GLY A 10 -8.25 5.48 2.02
N SER A 11 -7.95 4.20 1.72
CA SER A 11 -8.64 3.07 2.38
C SER A 11 -8.28 2.87 3.85
N GLY A 12 -7.20 3.48 4.33
CA GLY A 12 -6.76 3.43 5.73
C GLY A 12 -5.63 2.42 6.02
N LYS A 13 -5.05 1.76 5.00
CA LYS A 13 -3.89 0.85 5.13
C LYS A 13 -2.78 1.41 6.03
N THR A 14 -2.25 2.58 5.67
CA THR A 14 -1.16 3.24 6.40
C THR A 14 -1.56 3.57 7.83
N THR A 15 -2.80 3.97 8.06
CA THR A 15 -3.32 4.24 9.42
C THR A 15 -3.38 2.95 10.24
N TYR A 16 -3.89 1.86 9.68
CA TYR A 16 -3.91 0.56 10.35
C TYR A 16 -2.50 0.07 10.68
N ALA A 17 -1.57 0.17 9.73
CA ALA A 17 -0.18 -0.22 9.91
C ALA A 17 0.46 0.54 11.08
N LYS A 18 0.35 1.87 11.09
CA LYS A 18 0.92 2.75 12.13
C LYS A 18 0.26 2.57 13.50
N LYS A 19 -1.04 2.30 13.55
CA LYS A 19 -1.78 2.19 14.84
C LYS A 19 -1.81 0.78 15.43
N ARG A 20 -1.69 -0.27 14.61
CA ARG A 20 -1.89 -1.67 15.03
C ARG A 20 -0.65 -2.53 14.86
N LEU A 21 0.00 -2.47 13.70
CA LEU A 21 1.07 -3.40 13.35
C LEU A 21 2.45 -2.91 13.82
N GLU A 22 2.77 -1.63 13.62
CA GLU A 22 4.02 -1.04 14.12
C GLU A 22 4.13 -1.13 15.66
N PRO A 23 3.09 -0.80 16.46
CA PRO A 23 3.17 -0.96 17.91
C PRO A 23 3.27 -2.42 18.35
N ALA A 24 2.85 -3.37 17.51
CA ALA A 24 3.04 -4.81 17.72
C ALA A 24 4.45 -5.30 17.31
N GLY A 25 5.33 -4.40 16.86
CA GLY A 25 6.73 -4.69 16.54
C GLY A 25 7.02 -4.98 15.06
N ALA A 26 6.00 -4.88 14.19
CA ALA A 26 6.19 -5.08 12.75
C ALA A 26 6.89 -3.88 12.10
N VAL A 27 7.85 -4.15 11.22
CA VAL A 27 8.57 -3.12 10.46
C VAL A 27 7.79 -2.78 9.19
N ARG A 28 7.40 -1.52 9.01
CA ARG A 28 6.64 -1.08 7.83
C ARG A 28 7.55 -0.67 6.69
N LEU A 29 7.32 -1.27 5.53
CA LEU A 29 7.95 -0.96 4.26
C LEU A 29 6.90 -0.31 3.35
N SER A 30 6.92 1.03 3.26
CA SER A 30 6.04 1.77 2.35
C SER A 30 6.78 2.13 1.08
N VAL A 31 6.25 1.67 -0.06
CA VAL A 31 6.78 2.01 -1.38
C VAL A 31 6.48 3.48 -1.69
N ASP A 32 5.24 3.91 -1.47
CA ASP A 32 4.79 5.27 -1.74
C ASP A 32 5.56 6.34 -0.96
N GLU A 33 5.79 6.13 0.35
CA GLU A 33 6.57 7.07 1.16
C GLU A 33 8.03 7.15 0.68
N ARG A 34 8.65 6.03 0.27
CA ARG A 34 10.03 6.03 -0.25
C ARG A 34 10.14 6.71 -1.61
N VAL A 35 9.19 6.48 -2.50
CA VAL A 35 9.13 7.19 -3.80
C VAL A 35 8.96 8.70 -3.56
N HIS A 36 8.08 9.08 -2.63
CA HIS A 36 7.88 10.47 -2.24
C HIS A 36 9.15 11.11 -1.66
N ASP A 37 9.80 10.45 -0.70
CA ASP A 37 11.00 10.96 -0.06
C ASP A 37 12.17 11.14 -1.05
N ARG A 38 12.27 10.26 -2.06
CA ARG A 38 13.36 10.30 -3.06
C ARG A 38 13.08 11.24 -4.24
N HIS A 39 11.82 11.38 -4.65
CA HIS A 39 11.48 12.03 -5.93
C HIS A 39 10.48 13.19 -5.79
N GLY A 40 9.90 13.41 -4.62
CA GLY A 40 8.91 14.44 -4.37
C GLY A 40 7.48 14.01 -4.70
N ARG A 41 6.60 14.98 -4.90
CA ARG A 41 5.16 14.80 -5.10
C ARG A 41 4.83 14.34 -6.52
N TYR A 42 4.10 13.23 -6.62
CA TYR A 42 3.50 12.74 -7.86
C TYR A 42 2.66 13.82 -8.54
N GLY A 43 2.87 14.01 -9.85
CA GLY A 43 2.13 15.00 -10.65
C GLY A 43 2.57 16.46 -10.41
N VAL A 44 3.47 16.72 -9.46
CA VAL A 44 3.98 18.06 -9.13
C VAL A 44 5.49 18.14 -9.42
N ASP A 45 6.29 17.34 -8.72
CA ASP A 45 7.76 17.35 -8.83
C ASP A 45 8.24 16.48 -10.00
N TYR A 46 7.42 15.51 -10.43
CA TYR A 46 7.61 14.74 -11.65
C TYR A 46 6.27 14.41 -12.33
N PRO A 47 6.26 14.24 -13.66
CA PRO A 47 5.03 13.91 -14.38
C PRO A 47 4.60 12.46 -14.10
N GLU A 48 3.29 12.24 -13.99
CA GLU A 48 2.64 10.97 -13.67
C GLU A 48 3.18 9.76 -14.46
N ARG A 49 3.43 9.96 -15.76
CA ARG A 49 3.99 8.94 -16.67
C ARG A 49 5.33 8.35 -16.23
N ARG A 50 6.07 9.03 -15.35
CA ARG A 50 7.36 8.57 -14.82
C ARG A 50 7.24 7.79 -13.53
N TYR A 51 6.05 7.70 -12.93
CA TYR A 51 5.89 7.04 -11.63
C TYR A 51 6.43 5.61 -11.63
N PHE A 52 6.01 4.77 -12.59
CA PHE A 52 6.48 3.37 -12.65
C PHE A 52 8.00 3.25 -12.88
N GLU A 53 8.61 4.18 -13.61
CA GLU A 53 10.07 4.24 -13.82
C GLU A 53 10.79 4.52 -12.49
N LEU A 54 10.25 5.44 -11.67
CA LEU A 54 10.81 5.85 -10.39
C LEU A 54 10.51 4.85 -9.26
N GLU A 55 9.36 4.19 -9.33
CA GLU A 55 8.91 3.19 -8.36
C GLU A 55 9.68 1.87 -8.49
N ALA A 56 9.99 1.42 -9.72
CA ALA A 56 10.66 0.15 -9.97
C ALA A 56 11.93 -0.09 -9.11
N PRO A 57 12.90 0.85 -9.01
CA PRO A 57 14.07 0.66 -8.15
C PRO A 57 13.70 0.62 -6.66
N VAL A 58 12.69 1.39 -6.22
CA VAL A 58 12.21 1.37 -4.83
C VAL A 58 11.58 0.03 -4.49
N VAL A 59 10.78 -0.55 -5.39
CA VAL A 59 10.19 -1.88 -5.23
C VAL A 59 11.28 -2.95 -5.11
N ALA A 60 12.34 -2.87 -5.91
CA ALA A 60 13.46 -3.80 -5.81
C ALA A 60 14.16 -3.71 -4.45
N GLU A 61 14.45 -2.50 -3.97
CA GLU A 61 15.03 -2.27 -2.64
C GLU A 61 14.12 -2.81 -1.52
N VAL A 62 12.80 -2.59 -1.62
CA VAL A 62 11.81 -3.10 -0.65
C VAL A 62 11.74 -4.63 -0.66
N ARG A 63 11.88 -5.29 -1.82
CA ARG A 63 11.93 -6.75 -1.90
C ARG A 63 13.13 -7.31 -1.14
N GLU A 64 14.31 -6.74 -1.34
CA GLU A 64 15.55 -7.16 -0.67
C GLU A 64 15.47 -6.95 0.86
N GLU A 65 14.95 -5.80 1.29
CA GLU A 65 14.78 -5.50 2.70
C GLU A 65 13.74 -6.42 3.37
N LEU A 66 12.64 -6.72 2.67
CA LEU A 66 11.63 -7.65 3.16
C LEU A 66 12.23 -9.03 3.41
N VAL A 67 13.02 -9.56 2.46
CA VAL A 67 13.71 -10.85 2.62
C VAL A 67 14.67 -10.81 3.82
N THR A 68 15.41 -9.71 3.98
CA THR A 68 16.33 -9.53 5.11
C THR A 68 15.59 -9.54 6.45
N LEU A 69 14.44 -8.87 6.55
CA LEU A 69 13.60 -8.86 7.75
C LEU A 69 13.05 -10.26 8.07
N ILE A 70 12.59 -10.99 7.07
CA ILE A 70 12.10 -12.37 7.23
C ILE A 70 13.22 -13.27 7.75
N ALA A 71 14.42 -13.21 7.15
CA ALA A 71 15.59 -13.99 7.57
C ALA A 71 16.01 -13.67 9.02
N ALA A 72 15.81 -12.42 9.46
CA ALA A 72 16.05 -11.99 10.83
C ALA A 72 14.91 -12.36 11.82
N GLY A 73 13.87 -13.07 11.36
CA GLY A 73 12.72 -13.45 12.19
C GLY A 73 11.83 -12.27 12.59
N ARG A 74 11.87 -11.16 11.83
CA ARG A 74 11.09 -9.95 12.12
C ARG A 74 9.76 -9.97 11.38
N ASP A 75 8.73 -9.47 12.06
CA ASP A 75 7.46 -9.17 11.41
C ASP A 75 7.60 -7.93 10.52
N ALA A 76 6.95 -7.94 9.37
CA ALA A 76 7.00 -6.85 8.41
C ALA A 76 5.62 -6.51 7.84
N VAL A 77 5.44 -5.28 7.41
CA VAL A 77 4.24 -4.79 6.73
C VAL A 77 4.65 -4.26 5.37
N LEU A 78 4.06 -4.78 4.30
CA LEU A 78 4.19 -4.22 2.95
C LEU A 78 3.03 -3.26 2.68
N ASP A 79 3.32 -1.96 2.69
CA ASP A 79 2.37 -0.88 2.41
C ASP A 79 2.60 -0.32 0.99
N HIS A 80 2.13 -1.08 0.00
CA HIS A 80 2.27 -0.80 -1.45
C HIS A 80 0.91 -0.82 -2.18
N GLY A 81 -0.19 -1.11 -1.48
CA GLY A 81 -1.54 -1.12 -2.04
C GLY A 81 -1.93 -2.38 -2.83
N LEU A 82 -0.98 -3.00 -3.55
CA LEU A 82 -1.11 -4.31 -4.21
C LEU A 82 -2.39 -4.49 -5.05
N TRP A 83 -2.54 -3.65 -6.08
CA TRP A 83 -3.80 -3.53 -6.83
C TRP A 83 -4.09 -4.72 -7.72
N LEU A 84 -3.08 -5.29 -8.36
CA LEU A 84 -3.22 -6.43 -9.26
C LEU A 84 -3.08 -7.75 -8.48
N ARG A 85 -3.87 -8.75 -8.87
CA ARG A 85 -3.76 -10.10 -8.34
C ARG A 85 -2.38 -10.70 -8.60
N SER A 86 -1.82 -10.47 -9.78
CA SER A 86 -0.46 -10.92 -10.12
C SER A 86 0.58 -10.42 -9.11
N ASP A 87 0.49 -9.15 -8.72
CA ASP A 87 1.43 -8.57 -7.76
C ASP A 87 1.26 -9.24 -6.39
N ARG A 88 0.02 -9.44 -5.95
CA ARG A 88 -0.27 -10.16 -4.69
C ARG A 88 0.31 -11.57 -4.70
N GLU A 89 0.16 -12.30 -5.80
CA GLU A 89 0.71 -13.64 -5.96
C GLU A 89 2.25 -13.64 -5.91
N GLU A 90 2.90 -12.70 -6.59
CA GLU A 90 4.35 -12.55 -6.55
C GLU A 90 4.89 -12.24 -5.15
N TRP A 91 4.27 -11.29 -4.44
CA TRP A 91 4.69 -10.94 -3.09
C TRP A 91 4.42 -12.06 -2.08
N LYS A 92 3.29 -12.77 -2.19
CA LYS A 92 3.01 -13.98 -1.39
C LYS A 92 4.09 -15.04 -1.62
N LYS A 93 4.45 -15.29 -2.90
CA LYS A 93 5.49 -16.24 -3.26
C LYS A 93 6.85 -15.85 -2.67
N LEU A 94 7.26 -14.58 -2.82
CA LEU A 94 8.51 -14.07 -2.24
C LEU A 94 8.57 -14.30 -0.72
N VAL A 95 7.49 -13.99 -0.01
CA VAL A 95 7.42 -14.19 1.44
C VAL A 95 7.59 -15.65 1.82
N VAL A 96 6.90 -16.57 1.12
CA VAL A 96 6.98 -18.02 1.38
C VAL A 96 8.38 -18.55 1.06
N GLU A 97 8.97 -18.15 -0.07
CA GLU A 97 10.33 -18.57 -0.47
C GLU A 97 11.41 -18.09 0.50
N ALA A 98 11.21 -16.91 1.11
CA ALA A 98 12.10 -16.39 2.16
C ALA A 98 11.88 -17.06 3.54
N GLY A 99 10.93 -17.99 3.67
CA GLY A 99 10.61 -18.69 4.92
C GLY A 99 9.61 -17.96 5.83
N GLY A 100 8.92 -16.93 5.31
CA GLY A 100 7.89 -16.20 6.01
C GLY A 100 6.47 -16.75 5.77
N THR A 101 5.51 -16.22 6.52
CA THR A 101 4.08 -16.47 6.32
C THR A 101 3.40 -15.18 5.87
N PRO A 102 2.79 -15.13 4.67
CA PRO A 102 2.04 -13.97 4.22
C PRO A 102 0.63 -13.95 4.84
N ARG A 103 0.18 -12.77 5.26
CA ARG A 103 -1.22 -12.48 5.63
C ARG A 103 -1.72 -11.33 4.77
N LEU A 104 -2.76 -11.58 3.99
CA LEU A 104 -3.32 -10.60 3.08
C LEU A 104 -4.41 -9.80 3.80
N LEU A 105 -4.17 -8.53 4.10
CA LEU A 105 -5.12 -7.66 4.77
C LEU A 105 -5.79 -6.75 3.75
N TYR A 106 -7.08 -6.96 3.50
CA TYR A 106 -7.85 -6.20 2.53
C TYR A 106 -8.71 -5.13 3.20
N PHE A 107 -8.62 -3.90 2.69
CA PHE A 107 -9.32 -2.73 3.20
C PHE A 107 -10.39 -2.27 2.18
N PRO A 108 -11.54 -2.94 2.10
CA PRO A 108 -12.63 -2.49 1.23
C PRO A 108 -13.21 -1.18 1.77
N VAL A 109 -13.26 -0.15 0.93
CA VAL A 109 -13.94 1.10 1.26
C VAL A 109 -14.86 1.46 0.08
N PRO A 110 -16.14 1.78 0.33
CA PRO A 110 -17.05 2.26 -0.70
C PRO A 110 -16.50 3.50 -1.42
N ARG A 111 -16.80 3.63 -2.71
CA ARG A 111 -16.31 4.74 -3.55
C ARG A 111 -16.67 6.09 -2.94
N GLU A 112 -17.91 6.23 -2.45
CA GLU A 112 -18.42 7.46 -1.84
C GLU A 112 -17.61 7.86 -0.61
N GLU A 113 -17.19 6.88 0.19
CA GLU A 113 -16.39 7.12 1.39
C GLU A 113 -14.92 7.43 1.04
N LEU A 114 -14.35 6.80 0.01
CA LEU A 114 -13.03 7.18 -0.51
C LEU A 114 -13.04 8.62 -1.02
N LEU A 115 -14.05 9.00 -1.81
CA LEU A 115 -14.21 10.38 -2.28
C LEU A 115 -14.31 11.36 -1.12
N ARG A 116 -15.18 11.09 -0.14
CA ARG A 116 -15.32 11.96 1.04
C ARG A 116 -13.99 12.16 1.75
N ARG A 117 -13.24 11.08 2.02
CA ARG A 117 -11.92 11.14 2.68
C ARG A 117 -10.87 11.86 1.86
N LEU A 118 -10.88 11.68 0.53
CA LEU A 118 -9.95 12.34 -0.38
C LEU A 118 -10.26 13.84 -0.47
N SER A 119 -11.54 14.23 -0.52
CA SER A 119 -11.96 15.63 -0.46
C SER A 119 -11.49 16.30 0.84
N GLU A 120 -11.72 15.68 2.00
CA GLU A 120 -11.24 16.18 3.30
C GLU A 120 -9.70 16.30 3.37
N ARG A 121 -8.99 15.38 2.69
CA ARG A 121 -7.52 15.41 2.62
C ARG A 121 -7.00 16.48 1.66
N ASN A 122 -7.72 16.77 0.59
CA ASN A 122 -7.40 17.84 -0.36
C ASN A 122 -7.60 19.24 0.23
N GLU A 123 -8.42 19.37 1.27
CA GLU A 123 -8.55 20.63 2.04
C GLU A 123 -7.35 20.88 2.97
N ARG A 124 -6.44 19.90 3.13
CA ARG A 124 -5.23 20.03 3.96
C ARG A 124 -4.02 20.38 3.08
N GLU A 125 -3.19 21.32 3.51
CA GLU A 125 -1.99 21.77 2.77
C GLU A 125 -0.72 20.93 3.06
N ASP A 126 -0.84 19.72 3.61
CA ASP A 126 0.34 18.90 3.97
C ASP A 126 0.80 17.96 2.82
N ALA A 127 2.00 17.39 2.94
CA ALA A 127 2.67 16.57 1.91
C ALA A 127 1.85 15.34 1.45
N ASN A 128 0.80 15.02 2.19
CA ASN A 128 -0.12 13.93 1.92
C ASN A 128 -1.31 14.36 1.03
N ALA A 129 -1.44 15.63 0.65
CA ALA A 129 -2.49 16.16 -0.22
C ALA A 129 -2.27 15.80 -1.70
N LEU A 130 -2.29 14.51 -2.01
CA LEU A 130 -2.45 14.04 -3.38
C LEU A 130 -3.84 14.48 -3.84
N THR A 131 -3.91 15.44 -4.77
CA THR A 131 -5.16 15.85 -5.42
C THR A 131 -5.66 14.71 -6.31
N VAL A 132 -6.24 13.69 -5.69
CA VAL A 132 -6.96 12.64 -6.40
C VAL A 132 -8.30 13.25 -6.81
N THR A 133 -8.43 13.58 -8.10
CA THR A 133 -9.69 13.99 -8.67
C THR A 133 -10.66 12.80 -8.70
N GLU A 134 -11.96 13.07 -8.82
CA GLU A 134 -12.95 12.00 -8.98
C GLU A 134 -12.63 11.12 -10.21
N SER A 135 -12.17 11.71 -11.31
CA SER A 135 -11.75 10.97 -12.51
C SER A 135 -10.52 10.09 -12.25
N ALA A 136 -9.56 10.54 -11.45
CA ALA A 136 -8.41 9.73 -11.08
C ALA A 136 -8.82 8.54 -10.21
N LEU A 137 -9.82 8.71 -9.33
CA LEU A 137 -10.36 7.61 -8.55
C LEU A 137 -11.06 6.57 -9.43
N ASP A 138 -11.78 7.00 -10.47
CA ASP A 138 -12.39 6.06 -11.44
C ASP A 138 -11.32 5.25 -12.19
N ASP A 139 -10.22 5.90 -12.60
CA ASP A 139 -9.06 5.20 -13.19
C ASP A 139 -8.43 4.20 -12.21
N PHE A 140 -8.44 4.53 -10.91
CA PHE A 140 -7.93 3.62 -9.87
C PHE A 140 -8.81 2.39 -9.72
N TYR A 141 -10.13 2.57 -9.68
CA TYR A 141 -11.08 1.46 -9.65
C TYR A 141 -11.00 0.58 -10.90
N ALA A 142 -10.82 1.18 -12.08
CA ALA A 142 -10.70 0.43 -13.34
C ALA A 142 -9.48 -0.49 -13.38
N ARG A 143 -8.43 -0.17 -12.60
CA ARG A 143 -7.17 -0.91 -12.53
C ARG A 143 -7.04 -1.80 -11.29
N PHE A 144 -7.90 -1.60 -10.30
CA PHE A 144 -7.88 -2.35 -9.05
C PHE A 144 -8.63 -3.66 -9.23
N GLU A 145 -7.98 -4.77 -8.88
CA GLU A 145 -8.59 -6.10 -8.84
C GLU A 145 -8.86 -6.44 -7.37
N PRO A 146 -10.09 -6.27 -6.85
CA PRO A 146 -10.41 -6.59 -5.47
C PRO A 146 -10.02 -8.05 -5.15
N PRO A 147 -9.38 -8.31 -4.01
CA PRO A 147 -9.13 -9.68 -3.58
C PRO A 147 -10.43 -10.49 -3.52
N HIS A 148 -10.37 -11.71 -4.04
CA HIS A 148 -11.48 -12.65 -3.99
C HIS A 148 -10.95 -14.08 -3.93
N ASP A 149 -11.26 -14.78 -2.83
CA ASP A 149 -10.83 -16.16 -2.57
C ASP A 149 -9.30 -16.33 -2.59
N GLU A 150 -8.60 -15.33 -2.08
CA GLU A 150 -7.14 -15.23 -2.03
C GLU A 150 -6.56 -15.46 -0.62
N GLY A 151 -7.42 -15.82 0.34
CA GLY A 151 -7.08 -15.87 1.77
C GLY A 151 -7.01 -14.48 2.40
N GLU A 152 -7.75 -13.52 1.85
CA GLU A 152 -7.87 -12.16 2.36
C GLU A 152 -8.59 -12.10 3.71
N GLU A 153 -8.03 -11.31 4.61
CA GLU A 153 -8.67 -10.89 5.85
C GLU A 153 -9.25 -9.50 5.63
N ILE A 154 -10.57 -9.39 5.74
CA ILE A 154 -11.28 -8.12 5.58
C ILE A 154 -11.07 -7.26 6.83
N ILE A 155 -10.52 -6.07 6.64
CA ILE A 155 -10.37 -5.06 7.68
C ILE A 155 -11.45 -3.99 7.50
N GLU A 156 -12.46 -4.06 8.36
CA GLU A 156 -13.61 -3.15 8.32
C GLU A 156 -13.21 -1.68 8.52
N PRO A 157 -13.74 -0.76 7.70
CA PRO A 157 -13.56 0.67 7.91
C PRO A 157 -14.01 1.10 9.32
N GLY A 158 -13.16 1.85 10.03
CA GLY A 158 -13.47 2.36 11.38
C GLY A 158 -13.12 1.43 12.54
N SER A 159 -12.52 0.26 12.26
CA SER A 159 -12.03 -0.67 13.29
C SER A 159 -10.67 -0.28 13.91
N PHE A 160 -10.09 0.87 13.55
CA PHE A 160 -8.73 1.31 13.93
C PHE A 160 -8.53 2.83 13.94
#